data_AF-C5K6P6-F1
#
_entry.id   AF-C5K6P6-F1
#
_cell.length_a   1.000
_cell.length_b   1.000
_cell.length_c   1.000
_cell.angle_alpha   90.00
_cell.angle_beta   90.00
_cell.angle_gamma   90.00
#
_symmetry.space_group_name_H-M   'P 1'
#
loop_
_entity.id
_entity.type
_entity.pdbx_description
1 polymer ?
#
loop_
_entity_poly.entity_id
_entity_poly.type
_entity_poly.pdbx_seq_one_letter_code
_entity_poly.pdbx_strand_id
1 'polypeptide(L)'
;MSAPTTLRPNLKWAQRDEHIWLTVDLSGVEDMKVDLQPTTLKFSGASHGDKYAFDITFYAEIVPEESKMRKCQGSPLNWSSSEKGY
;
A
#
# COMPACT_ATOMS: atom_id res chain seq x y z
N MET A 1 -5.14 29.64 -11.22
CA MET A 1 -5.85 28.34 -11.11
C MET A 1 -4.80 27.26 -10.96
N SER A 2 -4.40 26.91 -9.73
CA SER A 2 -3.44 25.83 -9.50
C SER A 2 -4.21 24.51 -9.53
N ALA A 3 -3.86 23.60 -10.43
CA ALA A 3 -4.42 22.24 -10.43
C ALA A 3 -4.18 21.60 -9.05
N PRO A 4 -5.07 20.74 -8.55
CA PRO A 4 -4.78 19.97 -7.34
C PRO A 4 -3.53 19.13 -7.60
N THR A 5 -2.42 19.48 -6.93
CA THR A 5 -1.14 18.79 -7.09
C THR A 5 -1.24 17.44 -6.41
N THR A 6 -1.75 16.44 -7.11
CA THR A 6 -1.76 15.05 -6.65
C THR A 6 -0.33 14.53 -6.73
N LEU A 7 0.24 14.22 -5.58
CA LEU A 7 1.59 13.69 -5.47
C LEU A 7 1.59 12.18 -5.73
N ARG A 8 2.69 11.66 -6.28
CA ARG A 8 2.90 10.23 -6.47
C ARG A 8 3.82 9.73 -5.38
N PRO A 9 3.41 8.73 -4.58
CA PRO A 9 4.26 8.18 -3.55
C PRO A 9 5.39 7.37 -4.16
N ASN A 10 6.42 7.07 -3.36
CA ASN A 10 7.45 6.13 -3.79
C ASN A 10 6.87 4.70 -3.77
N LEU A 11 7.03 3.99 -4.88
CA LEU A 11 6.47 2.67 -5.11
C LEU A 11 7.60 1.67 -5.28
N LYS A 12 7.59 0.62 -4.46
CA LYS A 12 8.50 -0.52 -4.60
C LYS A 12 7.68 -1.69 -5.12
N TRP A 13 8.15 -2.32 -6.18
CA TRP A 13 7.52 -3.49 -6.75
C TRP A 13 8.50 -4.66 -6.79
N ALA A 14 7.96 -5.87 -6.64
CA ALA A 14 8.70 -7.10 -6.81
C ALA A 14 7.81 -8.12 -7.52
N GLN A 15 8.32 -8.72 -8.59
CA GLN A 15 7.63 -9.76 -9.33
C GLN A 15 8.25 -11.12 -8.97
N ARG A 16 7.38 -12.08 -8.66
CA ARG A 16 7.67 -13.51 -8.61
C ARG A 16 6.90 -14.20 -9.73
N ASP A 17 7.25 -15.43 -10.04
CA ASP A 17 6.56 -16.21 -11.08
C ASP A 17 5.05 -16.32 -10.85
N GLU A 18 4.61 -16.36 -9.58
CA GLU A 18 3.22 -16.59 -9.22
C GLU A 18 2.46 -15.31 -8.82
N HIS A 19 3.15 -14.23 -8.42
CA HIS A 19 2.49 -13.04 -7.89
C HIS A 19 3.37 -11.78 -7.93
N ILE A 20 2.73 -10.61 -7.89
CA ILE A 20 3.37 -9.29 -7.86
C ILE A 20 3.12 -8.64 -6.50
N TRP A 21 4.18 -8.14 -5.86
CA TRP A 21 4.11 -7.40 -4.61
C TRP A 21 4.29 -5.93 -4.92
N LEU A 22 3.35 -5.11 -4.47
CA LEU A 22 3.44 -3.65 -4.53
C LEU A 22 3.45 -3.09 -3.11
N THR A 23 4.50 -2.32 -2.80
CA THR A 23 4.65 -1.62 -1.53
C THR A 23 4.61 -0.13 -1.78
N VAL A 24 3.65 0.55 -1.15
CA VAL A 24 3.51 2.00 -1.18
C VAL A 24 4.20 2.58 0.05
N ASP A 25 5.28 3.33 -0.16
CA ASP A 25 6.05 3.95 0.91
C ASP A 25 5.37 5.28 1.30
N LEU A 26 4.43 5.19 2.24
CA LEU A 26 3.68 6.33 2.77
C LEU A 26 3.56 6.23 4.30
N SER A 27 4.00 7.27 4.99
CA SER A 27 3.85 7.40 6.44
C SER A 27 2.49 8.01 6.79
N GLY A 28 1.73 7.36 7.67
CA GLY A 28 0.48 7.92 8.20
C GLY A 28 -0.57 8.22 7.12
N VAL A 29 -0.91 7.22 6.31
CA VAL A 29 -1.97 7.37 5.30
C VAL A 29 -3.35 7.46 5.97
N GLU A 30 -4.06 8.54 5.68
CA GLU A 30 -5.45 8.79 6.02
C GLU A 30 -6.32 8.62 4.76
N ASP A 31 -7.58 8.22 4.94
CA ASP A 31 -8.54 8.02 3.84
C ASP A 31 -8.02 7.13 2.69
N MET A 32 -7.31 6.06 3.04
CA MET A 32 -6.80 5.09 2.08
C MET A 32 -7.94 4.37 1.35
N LYS A 33 -8.04 4.60 0.04
CA LYS A 33 -8.94 3.89 -0.87
C LYS A 33 -8.13 3.18 -1.94
N VAL A 34 -8.35 1.87 -2.04
CA VAL A 34 -7.72 1.00 -3.04
C VAL A 34 -8.82 0.32 -3.82
N ASP A 35 -8.77 0.50 -5.14
CA ASP A 35 -9.61 -0.20 -6.10
C ASP A 35 -8.70 -1.11 -6.90
N LEU A 36 -8.79 -2.42 -6.63
CA LEU A 36 -8.07 -3.44 -7.37
C LEU A 36 -9.04 -4.09 -8.36
N GLN A 37 -8.78 -3.86 -9.63
CA GLN A 37 -9.44 -4.52 -10.75
C GLN A 37 -8.46 -5.52 -11.39
N PRO A 38 -8.97 -6.49 -12.18
CA PRO A 38 -8.11 -7.48 -12.85
C PRO A 38 -7.06 -6.85 -13.76
N THR A 39 -7.37 -5.68 -14.32
CA THR A 39 -6.53 -4.97 -15.29
C THR A 39 -5.96 -3.67 -14.76
N THR A 40 -6.48 -3.12 -13.66
CA THR A 40 -6.03 -1.83 -13.13
C THR A 40 -6.00 -1.82 -11.61
N LEU A 41 -5.01 -1.13 -11.05
CA LEU A 41 -4.94 -0.80 -9.63
C LEU A 41 -4.97 0.71 -9.47
N LYS A 42 -5.95 1.19 -8.73
CA LYS A 42 -6.08 2.61 -8.37
C LYS A 42 -5.94 2.75 -6.86
N PHE A 43 -5.03 3.62 -6.47
CA PHE A 43 -4.84 3.99 -5.08
C PHE A 43 -5.07 5.49 -4.94
N SER A 44 -5.77 5.88 -3.89
CA SER A 44 -5.87 7.27 -3.43
C SER A 44 -5.81 7.32 -1.91
N GLY A 45 -5.03 8.23 -1.36
CA GLY A 45 -4.94 8.47 0.08
C GLY A 45 -4.37 9.85 0.37
N ALA A 46 -4.60 10.35 1.58
CA ALA A 46 -4.00 11.58 2.06
C ALA A 46 -2.88 11.24 3.06
N SER A 47 -1.81 12.03 3.11
CA SER A 47 -0.78 11.91 4.14
C SER A 47 -0.20 13.30 4.39
N HIS A 48 -0.12 13.69 5.67
CA HIS A 48 0.47 14.96 6.09
C HIS A 48 -0.11 16.22 5.39
N GLY A 49 -1.39 16.16 4.98
CA GLY A 49 -2.08 17.26 4.27
C GLY A 49 -1.93 17.23 2.75
N ASP A 50 -1.08 16.34 2.21
CA ASP A 50 -0.91 16.12 0.78
C ASP A 50 -1.77 14.96 0.29
N LYS A 51 -2.32 15.11 -0.93
CA LYS A 51 -3.11 14.06 -1.59
C LYS A 51 -2.24 13.24 -2.50
N TYR A 52 -2.22 11.94 -2.27
CA TYR A 52 -1.51 10.96 -3.07
C TYR A 52 -2.49 10.13 -3.87
N ALA A 53 -2.26 10.01 -5.18
CA ALA A 53 -2.99 9.05 -5.99
C ALA A 53 -2.10 8.50 -7.11
N PHE A 54 -2.34 7.23 -7.45
CA PHE A 54 -1.70 6.60 -8.59
C PHE A 54 -2.63 5.58 -9.23
N ASP A 55 -2.46 5.42 -10.53
CA ASP A 55 -3.11 4.43 -11.38
C ASP A 55 -2.03 3.58 -12.05
N ILE A 56 -2.19 2.26 -11.96
CA ILE A 56 -1.32 1.29 -12.63
C ILE A 56 -2.21 0.40 -13.48
N THR A 57 -1.86 0.24 -14.75
CA THR A 57 -2.50 -0.71 -15.66
C THR A 57 -1.62 -1.96 -15.73
N PHE A 58 -2.20 -3.11 -15.44
CA PHE A 58 -1.51 -4.39 -15.49
C PHE A 58 -1.46 -4.93 -16.90
N TYR A 59 -0.33 -5.53 -17.26
CA TYR A 59 -0.14 -6.15 -18.57
C TYR A 59 -0.85 -7.50 -18.69
N ALA A 60 -0.95 -8.24 -17.58
CA ALA A 60 -1.66 -9.51 -17.48
C ALA A 60 -2.81 -9.37 -16.47
N GLU A 61 -3.88 -10.13 -16.67
CA GLU A 61 -5.00 -10.17 -15.73
C GLU A 61 -4.57 -10.74 -14.38
N ILE A 62 -4.95 -10.04 -13.31
CA ILE A 62 -4.73 -10.48 -11.93
C ILE A 62 -6.06 -10.93 -11.34
N VAL A 63 -6.02 -11.94 -10.46
CA VAL A 63 -7.18 -12.37 -9.68
C VAL A 63 -7.30 -11.51 -8.40
N PRO A 64 -8.27 -10.59 -8.32
CA PRO A 64 -8.43 -9.73 -7.14
C PRO A 64 -8.81 -10.52 -5.88
N GLU A 65 -9.45 -11.69 -6.03
CA GLU A 65 -9.90 -12.52 -4.91
C GLU A 65 -8.73 -13.13 -4.10
N GLU A 66 -7.61 -13.42 -4.76
CA GLU A 66 -6.41 -13.92 -4.09
C GLU A 66 -5.50 -12.80 -3.54
N SER A 67 -5.83 -11.55 -3.84
CA SER A 67 -5.00 -10.41 -3.50
C SER A 67 -5.14 -10.03 -2.03
N LYS A 68 -4.07 -10.26 -1.27
CA LYS A 68 -4.00 -9.91 0.17
C LYS A 68 -3.35 -8.55 0.35
N MET A 69 -4.09 -7.60 0.90
CA MET A 69 -3.56 -6.29 1.29
C MET A 69 -3.23 -6.26 2.78
N ARG A 70 -2.00 -5.87 3.15
CA ARG A 70 -1.62 -5.62 4.54
C ARG A 70 -1.19 -4.17 4.73
N LYS A 71 -1.75 -3.52 5.75
CA LYS A 71 -1.29 -2.21 6.22
C LYS A 71 -0.19 -2.47 7.25
N CYS A 72 1.03 -2.05 6.97
CA CYS A 72 2.12 -2.10 7.95
C CYS A 72 2.01 -0.88 8.86
N GLN A 73 0.96 -0.82 9.69
CA GLN A 73 0.91 0.15 10.77
C GLN A 73 1.80 -0.38 11.89
N GLY A 74 2.89 0.32 12.15
CA GLY A 74 3.83 -0.02 13.21
C GLY A 74 3.14 0.04 14.56
N SER A 75 2.49 -1.05 14.98
CA SER A 75 2.28 -1.30 16.40
C SER A 75 3.67 -1.43 17.01
N PRO A 76 4.02 -0.64 18.04
CA PRO A 76 5.26 -0.86 18.75
C PRO A 76 5.25 -2.32 19.24
N LEU A 77 6.22 -3.10 18.78
CA LEU A 77 6.42 -4.46 19.25
C LEU A 77 6.82 -4.37 20.72
N ASN A 78 5.83 -4.35 21.62
CA ASN A 78 6.09 -4.52 23.05
C ASN A 78 6.46 -5.99 23.25
N TRP A 79 7.77 -6.27 23.18
CA TRP A 79 8.31 -7.54 23.60
C TRP A 79 8.17 -7.59 25.13
N SER A 80 7.15 -8.29 25.64
CA SER A 80 7.13 -8.64 27.05
C SER A 80 7.74 -10.02 27.16
N SER A 81 9.07 -10.07 27.24
CA SER A 81 9.75 -11.30 27.65
C SER A 81 9.37 -11.60 29.08
N SER A 82 8.55 -12.62 29.27
CA SER A 82 8.47 -13.26 30.58
C SER A 82 9.77 -14.03 30.77
N GLU A 83 10.75 -13.42 31.45
CA GLU A 83 11.78 -14.16 32.18
C GLU A 83 11.06 -15.00 33.23
N LYS A 84 10.73 -16.24 32.89
CA LYS A 84 10.44 -17.27 33.89
C LYS A 84 11.78 -17.72 34.45
N GLY A 85 11.94 -17.44 35.74
CA GLY A 85 13.14 -17.74 36.51
C GLY A 85 13.48 -19.21 36.62
N TYR A 86 14.70 -19.41 37.12
CA TYR A 86 15.22 -20.61 37.76
C TYR A 86 15.82 -20.19 39.10
#